data_AF-A0A6G0Y0M7-F1
#
_entry.id   AF-A0A6G0Y0M7-F1
#
_cell.length_a   1.000
_cell.length_b   1.000
_cell.length_c   1.000
_cell.angle_alpha   90.00
_cell.angle_beta   90.00
_cell.angle_gamma   90.00
#
_symmetry.space_group_name_H-M   'P 1'
#
loop_
_entity.id
_entity.type
_entity.pdbx_description
1 polymer ?
#
loop_
_entity_poly.entity_id
_entity_poly.type
_entity_poly.pdbx_seq_one_letter_code
_entity_poly.pdbx_strand_id
1 'polypeptide(L)'
;MEYLDFGAAIIIFNPDLVVVPRESGTTENFVTLDLDCGADGIVTLISGYFKYRVPTAIDIAVLESLLRSVSDKVLVSLDANAFSKRWFSRVNDARGDALVMCIDANELEIVNVPSPYTTFHGPRGKTNIDITLADRALRQKLLGWSVIPGETSSDHQIIEFTVELQRREFMHREQRFNLLRQNYEGFLQEFDARESLRVVVQQNSNRMAEHISEDVTAVARLYAPKTRRRMKTTPPWWTKELQTARRTLRAAARHVTANGNRRTFNARRNEYTALLKKNKLESWRAFCTNEGIQPWGRLYRWLKNGSKRQTGIGLLMKTDGNRCSTIDESVDLLLNTLIPNDPHHQLPNIGDATVCDLQPLDEITIKNLVWTIAPNRAPGKDGITGRMVRVLWPSLSRRIVELVNACLREARFPTIWKSAEVVPILKGEDRNASLPKSYMPVSLLPVMGKIVEKAMYLRLQEQIGPNLSGKQYGFTKERSTMDAVENLLKWSDLRPEKYVVTVFLDITGVFDNLALPALQLDLQNLDASRHMRSWIAEYLSGRTATMTIGGVMKTVRVTKGCPQGSILGPILWNVTMEALLKTIFPEFVTIQAYADDIAISIAAETRAWYNVQSRH
;
A
#
# COMPACT_ATOMS: atom_id res chain seq x y z
N MET A 1 -35.34 -2.75 -6.87
CA MET A 1 -34.08 -3.06 -6.18
C MET A 1 -34.02 -4.57 -6.06
N GLU A 2 -33.43 -5.22 -7.06
CA GLU A 2 -33.02 -6.62 -6.94
C GLU A 2 -32.14 -6.72 -5.69
N TYR A 3 -32.45 -7.68 -4.81
CA TYR A 3 -31.49 -8.08 -3.82
C TYR A 3 -30.30 -8.62 -4.62
N LEU A 4 -29.18 -7.91 -4.59
CA LEU A 4 -27.90 -8.50 -4.99
C LEU A 4 -27.72 -9.70 -4.06
N ASP A 5 -27.90 -10.91 -4.61
CA ASP A 5 -27.63 -12.16 -3.90
C ASP A 5 -26.14 -12.15 -3.54
N PHE A 6 -25.84 -11.81 -2.29
CA PHE A 6 -24.46 -11.75 -1.83
C PHE A 6 -23.82 -13.13 -1.91
N GLY A 7 -22.57 -13.14 -2.35
CA GLY A 7 -21.77 -14.34 -2.57
C GLY A 7 -20.99 -14.81 -1.33
N ALA A 8 -19.90 -15.56 -1.53
CA ALA A 8 -19.07 -16.08 -0.44
C ALA A 8 -18.13 -15.01 0.15
N ALA A 9 -17.70 -15.20 1.40
CA ALA A 9 -16.75 -14.30 2.04
C ALA A 9 -15.94 -15.02 3.13
N ILE A 10 -14.68 -14.62 3.29
CA ILE A 10 -13.85 -15.03 4.42
C ILE A 10 -13.49 -13.79 5.23
N ILE A 11 -13.72 -13.82 6.54
CA ILE A 11 -13.45 -12.71 7.46
C ILE A 11 -12.45 -13.17 8.51
N ILE A 12 -11.30 -12.50 8.57
CA ILE A 12 -10.23 -12.82 9.51
C ILE A 12 -10.18 -11.75 10.59
N PHE A 13 -10.37 -12.18 11.85
CA PHE A 13 -10.34 -11.29 13.01
C PHE A 13 -8.97 -11.22 13.70
N ASN A 14 -8.14 -12.25 13.54
CA ASN A 14 -6.80 -12.31 14.12
C ASN A 14 -5.82 -11.51 13.25
N PRO A 15 -5.28 -10.38 13.73
CA PRO A 15 -4.37 -9.55 12.95
C PRO A 15 -2.94 -10.10 12.85
N ASP A 16 -2.68 -11.25 13.47
CA ASP A 16 -1.36 -11.86 13.59
C ASP A 16 -1.22 -13.10 12.70
N LEU A 17 -2.11 -13.24 11.71
CA LEU A 17 -2.04 -14.27 10.67
C LEU A 17 -1.43 -13.68 9.41
N VAL A 18 -0.53 -14.44 8.79
CA VAL A 18 0.01 -14.13 7.47
C VAL A 18 -0.98 -14.61 6.42
N VAL A 19 -1.74 -13.66 5.86
CA VAL A 19 -2.82 -13.92 4.90
C VAL A 19 -2.36 -13.49 3.52
N VAL A 20 -2.49 -14.38 2.55
CA VAL A 20 -2.14 -14.13 1.16
C VAL A 20 -3.38 -14.28 0.28
N PRO A 21 -3.86 -13.21 -0.37
CA PRO A 21 -5.04 -13.30 -1.23
C PRO A 21 -4.75 -14.10 -2.51
N ARG A 22 -5.75 -14.88 -2.96
CA ARG A 22 -5.72 -15.57 -4.26
C ARG A 22 -6.69 -14.90 -5.22
N GLU A 23 -6.16 -14.26 -6.26
CA GLU A 23 -6.99 -13.65 -7.31
C GLU A 23 -7.55 -14.68 -8.30
N SER A 24 -6.83 -15.79 -8.53
CA SER A 24 -7.25 -16.84 -9.46
C SER A 24 -8.44 -17.64 -8.91
N GLY A 25 -9.54 -17.70 -9.67
CA GLY A 25 -10.71 -18.55 -9.38
C GLY A 25 -11.68 -18.01 -8.33
N THR A 26 -11.38 -16.86 -7.72
CA THR A 26 -12.36 -16.14 -6.87
C THR A 26 -13.49 -15.61 -7.75
N THR A 27 -14.71 -16.02 -7.47
CA THR A 27 -15.93 -15.58 -8.18
C THR A 27 -16.83 -14.82 -7.21
N GLU A 28 -18.03 -14.41 -7.66
CA GLU A 28 -19.03 -13.91 -6.72
C GLU A 28 -19.32 -14.94 -5.63
N ASN A 29 -19.46 -16.22 -5.99
CA ASN A 29 -19.91 -17.28 -5.08
C ASN A 29 -18.79 -18.07 -4.41
N PHE A 30 -17.53 -17.81 -4.75
CA PHE A 30 -16.38 -18.51 -4.17
C PHE A 30 -15.27 -17.53 -3.84
N VAL A 31 -14.76 -17.62 -2.62
CA VAL A 31 -13.61 -16.83 -2.16
C VAL A 31 -12.54 -17.77 -1.65
N THR A 32 -11.31 -17.54 -2.10
CA THR A 32 -10.15 -18.33 -1.69
C THR A 32 -9.05 -17.45 -1.14
N LEU A 33 -8.40 -17.89 -0.07
CA LEU A 33 -7.20 -17.27 0.47
C LEU A 33 -6.23 -18.31 0.99
N ASP A 34 -4.97 -17.94 1.08
CA ASP A 34 -3.90 -18.75 1.66
C ASP A 34 -3.51 -18.20 3.03
N LEU A 35 -3.36 -19.10 4.01
CA LEU A 35 -2.77 -18.82 5.31
C LEU A 35 -1.38 -19.44 5.36
N ASP A 36 -0.35 -18.61 5.54
CA ASP A 36 1.00 -19.10 5.78
C ASP A 36 1.17 -19.43 7.27
N CYS A 37 1.33 -20.72 7.55
CA CYS A 37 1.41 -21.31 8.88
C CYS A 37 2.84 -21.75 9.24
N GLY A 38 3.86 -21.12 8.64
CA GLY A 38 5.26 -21.38 8.98
C GLY A 38 5.68 -22.81 8.67
N ALA A 39 6.06 -23.60 9.67
CA ALA A 39 6.48 -25.00 9.49
C ALA A 39 5.34 -25.88 8.93
N ASP A 40 4.09 -25.49 9.18
CA ASP A 40 2.92 -26.17 8.61
C ASP A 40 2.65 -25.76 7.16
N GLY A 41 3.47 -24.92 6.56
CA GLY A 41 3.33 -24.49 5.17
C GLY A 41 2.08 -23.64 4.94
N ILE A 42 1.62 -23.62 3.70
CA ILE A 42 0.42 -22.89 3.30
C ILE A 42 -0.82 -23.75 3.53
N VAL A 43 -1.85 -23.18 4.16
CA VAL A 43 -3.20 -23.76 4.27
C VAL A 43 -4.14 -22.94 3.40
N THR A 44 -4.78 -23.56 2.42
CA THR A 44 -5.74 -22.89 1.54
C THR A 44 -7.15 -22.96 2.13
N LEU A 45 -7.79 -21.79 2.30
CA LEU A 45 -9.19 -21.70 2.72
C LEU A 45 -10.07 -21.38 1.51
N ILE A 46 -11.09 -22.20 1.28
CA ILE A 46 -12.12 -21.98 0.25
C ILE A 46 -13.47 -21.81 0.95
N SER A 47 -14.13 -20.68 0.73
CA SER A 47 -15.54 -20.49 1.08
C SER A 47 -16.37 -20.46 -0.20
N GLY A 48 -17.44 -21.25 -0.25
CA GLY A 48 -18.30 -21.35 -1.42
C GLY A 48 -19.79 -21.30 -1.07
N TYR A 49 -20.58 -20.77 -1.99
CA TYR A 49 -22.04 -20.73 -1.93
C TYR A 49 -22.65 -21.29 -3.22
N PHE A 50 -23.29 -22.45 -3.12
CA PHE A 50 -23.93 -23.09 -4.25
C PHE A 50 -25.33 -22.50 -4.40
N LYS A 51 -25.52 -21.63 -5.39
CA LYS A 51 -26.79 -20.92 -5.57
C LYS A 51 -27.88 -21.93 -5.91
N TYR A 52 -28.94 -21.98 -5.11
CA TYR A 52 -30.03 -22.96 -5.30
C TYR A 52 -30.65 -22.92 -6.71
N ARG A 53 -30.67 -21.77 -7.38
CA ARG A 53 -31.23 -21.62 -8.74
C ARG A 53 -30.23 -21.90 -9.87
N VAL A 54 -28.96 -22.11 -9.54
CA VAL A 54 -27.89 -22.42 -10.48
C VAL A 54 -27.70 -23.94 -10.52
N PRO A 55 -27.49 -24.55 -11.70
CA PRO A 55 -27.14 -25.96 -11.79
C PRO A 55 -25.87 -26.27 -10.99
N THR A 56 -25.94 -27.25 -10.08
CA THR A 56 -24.84 -27.65 -9.19
C THR A 56 -23.55 -28.00 -9.94
N ALA A 57 -23.64 -28.51 -11.17
CA ALA A 57 -22.48 -28.80 -12.01
C ALA A 57 -21.59 -27.57 -12.29
N ILE A 58 -22.18 -26.37 -12.35
CA ILE A 58 -21.43 -25.12 -12.56
C ILE A 58 -20.59 -24.81 -11.32
N ASP A 59 -21.20 -24.87 -10.14
CA ASP A 59 -20.51 -24.62 -8.87
C ASP A 59 -19.44 -25.69 -8.58
N ILE A 60 -19.71 -26.96 -8.93
CA ILE A 60 -18.73 -28.05 -8.86
C ILE A 60 -17.53 -27.76 -9.78
N ALA A 61 -17.75 -27.36 -11.03
CA ALA A 61 -16.66 -27.07 -11.96
C ALA A 61 -15.76 -25.92 -11.46
N VAL A 62 -16.35 -24.91 -10.79
CA VAL A 62 -15.59 -23.83 -10.14
C VAL A 62 -14.77 -24.37 -8.97
N LEU A 63 -15.38 -25.20 -8.10
CA LEU A 63 -14.69 -25.82 -6.97
C LEU A 63 -13.52 -26.71 -7.44
N GLU A 64 -13.72 -27.56 -8.44
CA GLU A 64 -12.65 -28.39 -9.03
C GLU A 64 -11.53 -27.53 -9.61
N SER A 65 -11.87 -26.44 -10.29
CA SER A 65 -10.85 -25.51 -10.80
C SER A 65 -10.04 -24.86 -9.68
N LEU A 66 -10.67 -24.56 -8.54
CA LEU A 66 -9.98 -24.04 -7.37
C LEU A 66 -9.05 -25.09 -6.77
N LEU A 67 -9.54 -26.31 -6.58
CA LEU A 67 -8.78 -27.43 -6.01
C LEU A 67 -7.56 -27.80 -6.88
N ARG A 68 -7.67 -27.77 -8.21
CA ARG A 68 -6.52 -27.98 -9.12
C ARG A 68 -5.36 -27.00 -8.90
N SER A 69 -5.63 -25.82 -8.35
CA SER A 69 -4.62 -24.79 -8.09
C SER A 69 -3.99 -24.88 -6.70
N VAL A 70 -4.48 -25.80 -5.87
CA VAL A 70 -4.02 -26.02 -4.49
C VAL A 70 -3.08 -27.23 -4.49
N SER A 71 -2.02 -27.17 -3.68
CA SER A 71 -1.19 -28.33 -3.41
C SER A 71 -1.86 -29.20 -2.36
N ASP A 72 -1.45 -29.05 -1.11
CA ASP A 72 -1.90 -29.83 0.04
C ASP A 72 -2.32 -28.87 1.17
N LYS A 73 -3.18 -29.34 2.09
CA LYS A 73 -3.79 -28.61 3.22
C LYS A 73 -4.87 -27.62 2.80
N VAL A 74 -5.98 -28.16 2.29
CA VAL A 74 -7.16 -27.38 1.94
C VAL A 74 -8.28 -27.54 2.97
N LEU A 75 -8.94 -26.43 3.31
CA LEU A 75 -10.19 -26.39 4.05
C LEU A 75 -11.26 -25.75 3.19
N VAL A 76 -12.35 -26.46 2.95
CA VAL A 76 -13.50 -25.96 2.19
C VAL A 76 -14.71 -25.84 3.12
N SER A 77 -15.36 -24.70 3.10
CA SER A 77 -16.65 -24.47 3.78
C SER A 77 -17.69 -24.05 2.75
N LEU A 78 -18.74 -24.85 2.60
CA LEU A 78 -19.76 -24.66 1.57
C LEU A 78 -21.14 -24.52 2.20
N ASP A 79 -21.91 -23.53 1.77
CA ASP A 79 -23.37 -23.69 1.73
C ASP A 79 -23.70 -24.39 0.41
N ALA A 80 -23.88 -25.71 0.48
CA ALA A 80 -23.95 -26.58 -0.68
C ALA A 80 -25.35 -26.66 -1.32
N ASN A 81 -26.40 -26.26 -0.59
CA ASN A 81 -27.80 -26.44 -1.01
C ASN A 81 -28.08 -27.83 -1.61
N ALA A 82 -27.44 -28.85 -1.04
CA ALA A 82 -27.41 -30.24 -1.50
C ALA A 82 -27.66 -31.20 -0.33
N PHE A 83 -28.40 -32.27 -0.56
CA PHE A 83 -28.81 -33.22 0.46
C PHE A 83 -28.03 -34.53 0.31
N SER A 84 -27.30 -34.93 1.35
CA SER A 84 -26.68 -36.26 1.42
C SER A 84 -26.58 -36.75 2.85
N LYS A 85 -26.82 -38.05 3.03
CA LYS A 85 -26.61 -38.76 4.29
C LYS A 85 -25.14 -38.72 4.73
N ARG A 86 -24.18 -38.47 3.83
CA ARG A 86 -22.74 -38.36 4.17
C ARG A 86 -22.41 -37.16 5.07
N TRP A 87 -23.21 -36.11 5.03
CA TRP A 87 -23.16 -34.99 5.99
C TRP A 87 -24.44 -34.92 6.84
N PHE A 88 -25.03 -36.09 7.12
CA PHE A 88 -26.18 -36.26 8.01
C PHE A 88 -27.45 -35.53 7.57
N SER A 89 -27.67 -35.34 6.26
CA SER A 89 -29.00 -35.01 5.75
C SER A 89 -29.95 -36.19 5.93
N ARG A 90 -31.27 -35.91 5.97
CA ARG A 90 -32.30 -36.95 6.07
C ARG A 90 -32.44 -37.79 4.80
N VAL A 91 -32.16 -37.17 3.65
CA VAL A 91 -32.32 -37.73 2.30
C VAL A 91 -31.08 -37.45 1.47
N ASN A 92 -30.94 -38.18 0.37
CA ASN A 92 -30.03 -37.82 -0.71
C ASN A 92 -30.84 -37.13 -1.82
N ASP A 93 -30.21 -36.20 -2.54
CA ASP A 93 -30.71 -35.68 -3.81
C ASP A 93 -29.62 -35.70 -4.88
N ALA A 94 -30.01 -35.46 -6.14
CA ALA A 94 -29.06 -35.50 -7.26
C ALA A 94 -27.91 -34.49 -7.12
N ARG A 95 -28.13 -33.37 -6.40
CA ARG A 95 -27.09 -32.39 -6.11
C ARG A 95 -26.07 -32.95 -5.12
N GLY A 96 -26.57 -33.60 -4.07
CA GLY A 96 -25.75 -34.28 -3.07
C GLY A 96 -24.93 -35.40 -3.69
N ASP A 97 -25.52 -36.21 -4.56
CA ASP A 97 -24.81 -37.29 -5.24
C ASP A 97 -23.69 -36.74 -6.15
N ALA A 98 -23.96 -35.68 -6.92
CA ALA A 98 -22.94 -35.02 -7.76
C ALA A 98 -21.80 -34.42 -6.92
N LEU A 99 -22.11 -33.75 -5.81
CA LEU A 99 -21.09 -33.18 -4.93
C LEU A 99 -20.29 -34.27 -4.21
N VAL A 100 -20.92 -35.38 -3.84
CA VAL A 100 -20.23 -36.55 -3.27
C VAL A 100 -19.21 -37.11 -4.25
N MET A 101 -19.56 -37.25 -5.54
CA MET A 101 -18.61 -37.68 -6.55
C MET A 101 -17.42 -36.72 -6.68
N CYS A 102 -17.67 -35.41 -6.64
CA CYS A 102 -16.61 -34.40 -6.64
C CYS A 102 -15.69 -34.51 -5.41
N ILE A 103 -16.26 -34.72 -4.21
CA ILE A 103 -15.51 -34.87 -2.95
C ILE A 103 -14.58 -36.08 -3.05
N ASP A 104 -15.10 -37.23 -3.47
CA ASP A 104 -14.32 -38.46 -3.58
C ASP A 104 -13.23 -38.38 -4.65
N ALA A 105 -13.53 -37.76 -5.80
CA ALA A 105 -12.58 -37.59 -6.90
C ALA A 105 -11.39 -36.67 -6.54
N ASN A 106 -11.56 -35.78 -5.55
CA ASN A 106 -10.52 -34.86 -5.09
C ASN A 106 -9.94 -35.27 -3.72
N GLU A 107 -10.21 -36.51 -3.26
CA GLU A 107 -9.70 -37.07 -2.00
C GLU A 107 -9.99 -36.19 -0.76
N LEU A 108 -11.13 -35.49 -0.76
CA LEU A 108 -11.55 -34.65 0.36
C LEU A 108 -12.33 -35.47 1.40
N GLU A 109 -12.09 -35.19 2.67
CA GLU A 109 -12.79 -35.80 3.79
C GLU A 109 -13.87 -34.86 4.35
N ILE A 110 -15.05 -35.42 4.63
CA ILE A 110 -16.16 -34.70 5.27
C ILE A 110 -15.88 -34.59 6.77
N VAL A 111 -15.80 -33.35 7.26
CA VAL A 111 -15.47 -33.03 8.66
C VAL A 111 -16.72 -33.00 9.54
N ASN A 112 -17.90 -32.78 8.96
CA ASN A 112 -19.17 -32.76 9.68
C ASN A 112 -19.29 -34.01 10.58
N VAL A 113 -19.75 -33.82 11.82
CA VAL A 113 -20.04 -34.91 12.76
C VAL A 113 -21.52 -34.92 13.13
N PRO A 114 -22.05 -36.05 13.65
CA PRO A 114 -23.41 -36.09 14.17
C PRO A 114 -23.63 -34.99 15.22
N SER A 115 -24.70 -34.22 15.06
CA SER A 115 -25.05 -33.10 15.93
C SER A 115 -26.53 -33.16 16.32
N PRO A 116 -26.91 -32.77 17.56
CA PRO A 116 -28.31 -32.62 17.94
C PRO A 116 -29.01 -31.47 17.20
N TYR A 117 -28.24 -30.58 16.56
CA TYR A 117 -28.73 -29.44 15.80
C TYR A 117 -28.40 -29.59 14.31
N THR A 118 -29.27 -29.06 13.45
CA THR A 118 -29.03 -29.01 12.00
C THR A 118 -28.34 -27.72 11.59
N THR A 119 -27.50 -27.76 10.56
CA THR A 119 -26.80 -26.55 10.07
C THR A 119 -27.76 -25.50 9.51
N PHE A 120 -28.89 -25.93 8.94
CA PHE A 120 -29.95 -25.06 8.45
C PHE A 120 -31.27 -25.28 9.18
N HIS A 121 -31.95 -24.17 9.49
CA HIS A 121 -33.25 -24.12 10.15
C HIS A 121 -34.08 -22.95 9.57
N GLY A 122 -34.74 -23.24 8.46
CA GLY A 122 -35.60 -22.30 7.76
C GLY A 122 -37.10 -22.47 8.07
N PRO A 123 -37.95 -21.61 7.49
CA PRO A 123 -39.41 -21.74 7.59
C PRO A 123 -39.97 -23.04 7.01
N ARG A 124 -39.25 -23.65 6.05
CA ARG A 124 -39.68 -24.83 5.28
C ARG A 124 -39.15 -26.15 5.82
N GLY A 125 -38.27 -26.12 6.83
CA GLY A 125 -37.68 -27.33 7.38
C GLY A 125 -36.34 -27.11 8.05
N LYS A 126 -35.79 -28.21 8.58
CA LYS A 126 -34.48 -28.30 9.24
C LYS A 126 -33.67 -29.40 8.57
N THR A 127 -32.45 -29.11 8.15
CA THR A 127 -31.58 -30.06 7.43
C THR A 127 -30.12 -29.63 7.51
N ASN A 128 -29.21 -30.51 7.11
CA ASN A 128 -27.78 -30.19 6.98
C ASN A 128 -27.46 -29.93 5.51
N ILE A 129 -27.16 -28.68 5.17
CA ILE A 129 -26.76 -28.27 3.81
C ILE A 129 -25.44 -27.48 3.81
N ASP A 130 -24.88 -27.23 4.99
CA ASP A 130 -23.58 -26.59 5.15
C ASP A 130 -22.52 -27.66 5.44
N ILE A 131 -21.46 -27.67 4.65
CA ILE A 131 -20.47 -28.74 4.62
C ILE A 131 -19.10 -28.16 4.91
N THR A 132 -18.35 -28.83 5.79
CA THR A 132 -16.93 -28.59 6.03
C THR A 132 -16.15 -29.77 5.46
N LEU A 133 -15.25 -29.50 4.52
CA LEU A 133 -14.38 -30.49 3.89
C LEU A 133 -12.93 -30.14 4.19
N ALA A 134 -12.10 -31.15 4.36
CA ALA A 134 -10.66 -30.97 4.50
C ALA A 134 -9.93 -32.07 3.75
N ASP A 135 -8.73 -31.82 3.25
CA ASP A 135 -7.88 -32.91 2.80
C ASP A 135 -7.40 -33.77 3.98
N ARG A 136 -6.79 -34.91 3.65
CA ARG A 136 -6.29 -35.87 4.64
C ARG A 136 -5.29 -35.23 5.62
N ALA A 137 -4.44 -34.32 5.15
CA ALA A 137 -3.43 -33.68 5.98
C ALA A 137 -4.04 -32.74 7.02
N LEU A 138 -5.02 -31.90 6.64
CA LEU A 138 -5.64 -30.94 7.53
C LEU A 138 -6.73 -31.59 8.41
N ARG A 139 -7.36 -32.67 7.94
CA ARG A 139 -8.38 -33.40 8.70
C ARG A 139 -7.90 -33.86 10.07
N GLN A 140 -6.64 -34.29 10.18
CA GLN A 140 -6.04 -34.76 11.43
C GLN A 140 -5.83 -33.64 12.46
N LYS A 141 -5.84 -32.38 12.01
CA LYS A 141 -5.63 -31.18 12.83
C LYS A 141 -6.92 -30.47 13.22
N LEU A 142 -8.06 -30.97 12.71
CA LEU A 142 -9.38 -30.40 12.95
C LEU A 142 -10.02 -31.04 14.19
N LEU A 143 -10.37 -30.19 15.16
CA LEU A 143 -10.94 -30.58 16.45
C LEU A 143 -12.24 -29.82 16.73
N GLY A 144 -13.11 -30.44 17.54
CA GLY A 144 -14.24 -29.75 18.15
C GLY A 144 -15.31 -29.25 17.17
N TRP A 145 -15.49 -29.91 16.02
CA TRP A 145 -16.55 -29.53 15.08
C TRP A 145 -17.93 -29.63 15.75
N SER A 146 -18.69 -28.54 15.73
CA SER A 146 -20.02 -28.48 16.34
C SER A 146 -20.92 -27.44 15.66
N VAL A 147 -22.23 -27.60 15.85
CA VAL A 147 -23.25 -26.63 15.39
C VAL A 147 -23.77 -25.84 16.59
N ILE A 148 -23.64 -24.53 16.55
CA ILE A 148 -24.09 -23.61 17.59
C ILE A 148 -25.43 -22.99 17.18
N PRO A 149 -26.54 -23.37 17.84
CA PRO A 149 -27.86 -22.87 17.48
C PRO A 149 -28.13 -21.47 18.06
N GLY A 150 -28.85 -20.63 17.32
CA GLY A 150 -29.53 -19.44 17.85
C GLY A 150 -28.67 -18.18 18.03
N GLU A 151 -27.39 -18.22 17.67
CA GLU A 151 -26.48 -17.06 17.72
C GLU A 151 -26.68 -16.08 16.54
N THR A 152 -27.17 -16.59 15.41
CA THR A 152 -27.45 -15.79 14.20
C THR A 152 -28.93 -15.46 14.09
N SER A 153 -29.25 -14.42 13.30
CA SER A 153 -30.61 -14.19 12.79
C SER A 153 -30.82 -14.82 11.40
N SER A 154 -29.86 -15.65 10.96
CA SER A 154 -29.92 -16.39 9.72
C SER A 154 -30.72 -17.68 9.94
N ASP A 155 -31.25 -18.25 8.86
CA ASP A 155 -31.70 -19.64 8.85
C ASP A 155 -30.53 -20.63 8.92
N HIS A 156 -29.31 -20.20 8.59
CA HIS A 156 -28.08 -20.97 8.83
C HIS A 156 -27.54 -20.76 10.25
N GLN A 157 -27.18 -21.86 10.90
CA GLN A 157 -26.55 -21.90 12.22
C GLN A 157 -25.03 -21.74 12.10
N ILE A 158 -24.36 -21.36 13.20
CA ILE A 158 -22.90 -21.27 13.20
C ILE A 158 -22.33 -22.68 13.27
N ILE A 159 -21.37 -22.96 12.38
CA ILE A 159 -20.48 -24.11 12.51
C ILE A 159 -19.18 -23.60 13.14
N GLU A 160 -18.75 -24.23 14.22
CA GLU A 160 -17.52 -23.91 14.92
C GLU A 160 -16.61 -25.14 14.94
N PHE A 161 -15.31 -24.91 14.73
CA PHE A 161 -14.26 -25.91 14.85
C PHE A 161 -12.91 -25.20 15.08
N THR A 162 -11.93 -25.96 15.56
CA THR A 162 -10.55 -25.51 15.77
C THR A 162 -9.62 -26.24 14.81
N VAL A 163 -8.67 -25.51 14.24
CA VAL A 163 -7.56 -26.10 13.45
C VAL A 163 -6.26 -25.89 14.20
N GLU A 164 -5.57 -26.98 14.57
CA GLU A 164 -4.29 -26.91 15.26
C GLU A 164 -3.14 -26.71 14.27
N LEU A 165 -2.66 -25.47 14.19
CA LEU A 165 -1.59 -25.05 13.28
C LEU A 165 -0.47 -24.39 14.07
N GLN A 166 0.77 -24.62 13.64
CA GLN A 166 1.91 -23.87 14.13
C GLN A 166 1.77 -22.40 13.72
N ARG A 167 1.93 -21.52 14.72
CA ARG A 167 1.86 -20.09 14.49
C ARG A 167 3.19 -19.59 13.94
N ARG A 168 3.12 -18.91 12.80
CA ARG A 168 4.23 -18.14 12.26
C ARG A 168 4.43 -16.84 13.05
N GLU A 169 5.69 -16.40 13.20
CA GLU A 169 5.99 -15.07 13.70
C GLU A 169 5.48 -14.00 12.72
N PHE A 170 4.65 -13.08 13.23
CA PHE A 170 4.05 -12.01 12.44
C PHE A 170 4.69 -10.67 12.78
N MET A 171 5.31 -10.02 11.81
CA MET A 171 5.87 -8.67 11.96
C MET A 171 4.78 -7.63 11.73
N HIS A 172 4.28 -7.04 12.81
CA HIS A 172 3.38 -5.90 12.67
C HIS A 172 4.12 -4.69 12.11
N ARG A 173 3.56 -4.10 11.04
CA ARG A 173 3.89 -2.71 10.69
C ARG A 173 3.68 -1.84 11.92
N GLU A 174 4.69 -1.05 12.26
CA GLU A 174 4.60 -0.15 13.40
C GLU A 174 3.41 0.78 13.27
N GLN A 175 2.69 0.93 14.38
CA GLN A 175 1.62 1.90 14.46
C GLN A 175 2.20 3.32 14.44
N ARG A 176 1.52 4.21 13.73
CA ARG A 176 1.94 5.60 13.61
C ARG A 176 1.50 6.40 14.83
N PHE A 177 2.33 7.33 15.25
CA PHE A 177 1.94 8.30 16.26
C PHE A 177 0.80 9.19 15.73
N ASN A 178 -0.11 9.56 16.64
CA ASN A 178 -1.25 10.40 16.33
C ASN A 178 -1.33 11.55 17.34
N LEU A 179 -0.71 12.68 17.01
CA LEU A 179 -0.72 13.86 17.86
C LEU A 179 -2.02 14.65 17.65
N LEU A 180 -2.90 14.60 18.66
CA LEU A 180 -4.16 15.34 18.69
C LEU A 180 -3.92 16.77 19.18
N ARG A 181 -4.71 17.73 18.67
CA ARG A 181 -4.61 19.17 19.05
C ARG A 181 -4.66 19.40 20.56
N GLN A 182 -5.52 18.68 21.27
CA GLN A 182 -5.67 18.79 22.72
C GLN A 182 -4.40 18.41 23.51
N ASN A 183 -3.45 17.69 22.89
CA ASN A 183 -2.21 17.25 23.54
C ASN A 183 -1.01 18.14 23.16
N TYR A 184 -1.19 19.20 22.37
CA TYR A 184 -0.07 20.01 21.88
C TYR A 184 0.69 20.71 23.01
N GLU A 185 -0.03 21.24 23.99
CA GLU A 185 0.58 21.96 25.12
C GLU A 185 1.45 21.04 25.97
N GLY A 186 0.90 19.90 26.40
CA GLY A 186 1.67 18.90 27.15
C GLY A 186 2.83 18.30 26.33
N PHE A 187 2.65 18.13 25.02
CA PHE A 187 3.73 17.70 24.12
C PHE A 187 4.90 18.71 24.08
N LEU A 188 4.60 20.00 24.05
CA LEU A 188 5.63 21.05 24.07
C LEU A 188 6.32 21.14 25.44
N GLN A 189 5.56 21.26 26.53
CA GLN A 189 6.10 21.38 27.89
C GLN A 189 7.02 20.21 28.27
N GLU A 190 6.64 19.00 27.88
CA GLU A 190 7.42 17.80 28.15
C GLU A 190 8.70 17.74 27.29
N PHE A 191 8.68 18.30 26.08
CA PHE A 191 9.89 18.46 25.28
C PHE A 191 10.82 19.52 25.89
N ASP A 192 10.28 20.65 26.35
CA ASP A 192 11.03 21.73 27.01
C ASP A 192 11.73 21.24 28.29
N ALA A 193 11.03 20.45 29.10
CA ALA A 193 11.60 19.84 30.30
C ALA A 193 12.81 18.96 29.95
N ARG A 194 12.71 18.13 28.90
CA ARG A 194 13.83 17.31 28.42
C ARG A 194 14.96 18.16 27.85
N GLU A 195 14.62 19.19 27.09
CA GLU A 195 15.60 20.10 26.50
C GLU A 195 16.42 20.82 27.58
N SER A 196 15.78 21.27 28.66
CA SER A 196 16.44 21.97 29.77
C SER A 196 17.45 21.11 30.54
N LEU A 197 17.27 19.79 30.52
CA LEU A 197 18.16 18.82 31.19
C LEU A 197 19.35 18.40 30.33
N ARG A 198 19.38 18.75 29.03
CA ARG A 198 20.46 18.32 28.15
C ARG A 198 21.71 19.19 28.32
N VAL A 199 22.83 18.53 28.57
CA VAL A 199 24.15 19.17 28.53
C VAL A 199 24.57 19.40 27.08
N VAL A 200 24.88 20.65 26.72
CA VAL A 200 25.39 21.00 25.39
C VAL A 200 26.84 20.54 25.30
N VAL A 201 27.07 19.45 24.56
CA VAL A 201 28.41 18.93 24.23
C VAL A 201 28.62 19.10 22.73
N GLN A 202 29.84 19.45 22.31
CA GLN A 202 30.19 19.48 20.89
C GLN A 202 30.03 18.07 20.31
N GLN A 203 29.09 17.93 19.39
CA GLN A 203 28.69 16.66 18.80
C GLN A 203 28.76 16.77 17.28
N ASN A 204 29.04 15.65 16.61
CA ASN A 204 28.89 15.58 15.17
C ASN A 204 27.40 15.51 14.78
N SER A 205 27.13 15.77 13.50
CA SER A 205 25.78 15.74 12.93
C SER A 205 25.00 14.44 13.21
N ASN A 206 25.67 13.28 13.22
CA ASN A 206 25.05 11.98 13.53
C ASN A 206 24.46 11.94 14.96
N ARG A 207 25.28 12.28 15.97
CA ARG A 207 24.85 12.28 17.38
C ARG A 207 23.75 13.30 17.65
N MET A 208 23.83 14.47 17.02
CA MET A 208 22.78 15.49 17.11
C MET A 208 21.43 14.97 16.59
N ALA A 209 21.44 14.28 15.44
CA ALA A 209 20.25 13.69 14.85
C ALA A 209 19.65 12.56 15.70
N GLU A 210 20.49 11.68 16.26
CA GLU A 210 20.11 10.64 17.22
C GLU A 210 19.35 11.25 18.41
N HIS A 211 19.96 12.21 19.10
CA HIS A 211 19.35 12.86 20.25
C HIS A 211 18.03 13.57 19.93
N ILE A 212 17.94 14.28 18.80
CA ILE A 212 16.69 14.94 18.40
C ILE A 212 15.60 13.88 18.16
N SER A 213 15.93 12.82 17.45
CA SER A 213 14.98 11.76 17.11
C SER A 213 14.51 11.02 18.38
N GLU A 214 15.42 10.74 19.31
CA GLU A 214 15.13 10.13 20.61
C GLU A 214 14.18 10.99 21.45
N ASP A 215 14.47 12.29 21.61
CA ASP A 215 13.66 13.18 22.43
C ASP A 215 12.25 13.32 21.87
N VAL A 216 12.13 13.62 20.57
CA VAL A 216 10.83 13.78 19.92
C VAL A 216 10.03 12.47 20.02
N THR A 217 10.68 11.32 19.83
CA THR A 217 10.04 10.01 19.96
C THR A 217 9.63 9.71 21.39
N ALA A 218 10.44 10.07 22.40
CA ALA A 218 10.13 9.88 23.82
C ALA A 218 8.90 10.69 24.22
N VAL A 219 8.84 11.97 23.86
CA VAL A 219 7.68 12.83 24.11
C VAL A 219 6.45 12.32 23.34
N ALA A 220 6.65 11.85 22.09
CA ALA A 220 5.55 11.32 21.27
C ALA A 220 4.92 10.06 21.87
N ARG A 221 5.70 9.21 22.54
CA ARG A 221 5.17 8.04 23.27
C ARG A 221 4.23 8.44 24.41
N LEU A 222 4.43 9.61 25.01
CA LEU A 222 3.60 10.12 26.11
C LEU A 222 2.33 10.83 25.60
N TYR A 223 2.46 11.71 24.61
CA TYR A 223 1.38 12.63 24.21
C TYR A 223 0.78 12.37 22.83
N ALA A 224 1.38 11.48 22.02
CA ALA A 224 0.91 11.15 20.68
C ALA A 224 0.76 9.64 20.52
N PRO A 225 -0.13 8.97 21.30
CA PRO A 225 -0.18 7.52 21.37
C PRO A 225 -0.21 6.87 19.98
N LYS A 226 0.57 5.81 19.83
CA LYS A 226 0.48 4.92 18.66
C LYS A 226 -0.89 4.26 18.70
N THR A 227 -1.83 4.77 17.91
CA THR A 227 -3.18 4.22 17.85
C THR A 227 -3.43 3.57 16.51
N ARG A 228 -3.73 2.27 16.50
CA ARG A 228 -4.67 1.71 15.52
C ARG A 228 -6.00 2.38 15.82
N ARG A 229 -6.39 3.37 15.02
CA ARG A 229 -7.76 3.87 15.07
C ARG A 229 -8.65 2.71 14.62
N ARG A 230 -9.04 1.82 15.54
CA ARG A 230 -10.21 0.96 15.38
C ARG A 230 -11.36 1.95 15.32
N MET A 231 -11.63 2.45 14.12
CA MET A 231 -12.92 3.06 13.86
C MET A 231 -13.90 1.96 14.21
N LYS A 232 -14.66 2.12 15.31
CA LYS A 232 -15.93 1.42 15.42
C LYS A 232 -16.72 1.90 14.24
N THR A 233 -16.61 1.19 13.12
CA THR A 233 -17.37 1.43 11.91
C THR A 233 -18.76 0.88 12.18
N THR A 234 -19.49 1.52 13.09
CA THR A 234 -20.94 1.51 12.95
C THR A 234 -21.21 2.15 11.61
N PRO A 235 -21.88 1.43 10.69
CA PRO A 235 -22.24 2.02 9.42
C PRO A 235 -22.95 3.36 9.64
N PRO A 236 -22.80 4.35 8.76
CA PRO A 236 -23.38 5.69 8.97
C PRO A 236 -24.92 5.66 9.10
N TRP A 237 -25.56 4.59 8.60
CA TRP A 237 -26.99 4.32 8.74
C TRP A 237 -27.37 3.55 10.03
N TRP A 238 -26.43 3.23 10.91
CA TRP A 238 -26.69 2.47 12.14
C TRP A 238 -27.09 3.38 13.29
N THR A 239 -28.36 3.33 13.70
CA THR A 239 -28.93 4.19 14.74
C THR A 239 -29.25 3.42 16.03
N LYS A 240 -29.44 4.15 17.14
CA LYS A 240 -29.90 3.56 18.42
C LYS A 240 -31.28 2.88 18.27
N GLU A 241 -32.14 3.43 17.43
CA GLU A 241 -33.45 2.86 17.09
C GLU A 241 -33.30 1.49 16.42
N LEU A 242 -32.44 1.41 15.40
CA LEU A 242 -32.16 0.17 14.65
C LEU A 242 -31.51 -0.89 15.54
N GLN A 243 -30.61 -0.48 16.45
CA GLN A 243 -30.02 -1.36 17.46
C GLN A 243 -31.10 -1.94 18.41
N THR A 244 -32.08 -1.13 18.80
CA THR A 244 -33.18 -1.54 19.68
C THR A 244 -34.11 -2.51 18.96
N ALA A 245 -34.52 -2.19 17.73
CA ALA A 245 -35.32 -3.07 16.88
C ALA A 245 -34.64 -4.44 16.70
N ARG A 246 -33.30 -4.47 16.48
CA ARG A 246 -32.53 -5.71 16.39
C ARG A 246 -32.57 -6.54 17.67
N ARG A 247 -32.45 -5.91 18.84
CA ARG A 247 -32.56 -6.60 20.14
C ARG A 247 -33.95 -7.21 20.33
N THR A 248 -35.00 -6.46 20.00
CA THR A 248 -36.39 -6.97 20.11
C THR A 248 -36.66 -8.12 19.15
N LEU A 249 -36.13 -8.06 17.92
CA LEU A 249 -36.22 -9.15 16.95
C LEU A 249 -35.51 -10.41 17.46
N ARG A 250 -34.30 -10.29 18.01
CA ARG A 250 -33.55 -11.41 18.61
C ARG A 250 -34.28 -12.01 19.81
N ALA A 251 -34.85 -11.17 20.67
CA ALA A 251 -35.67 -11.64 21.79
C ALA A 251 -36.88 -12.45 21.28
N ALA A 252 -37.61 -11.93 20.29
CA ALA A 252 -38.74 -12.63 19.67
C ALA A 252 -38.30 -13.97 19.04
N ALA A 253 -37.15 -14.00 18.36
CA ALA A 253 -36.62 -15.21 17.72
C ALA A 253 -36.40 -16.37 18.71
N ARG A 254 -35.88 -16.08 19.91
CA ARG A 254 -35.64 -17.08 20.97
C ARG A 254 -36.92 -17.75 21.48
N HIS A 255 -38.07 -17.08 21.38
CA HIS A 255 -39.37 -17.62 21.81
C HIS A 255 -40.15 -18.33 20.70
N VAL A 256 -39.69 -18.28 19.44
CA VAL A 256 -40.38 -18.92 18.29
C VAL A 256 -40.36 -20.45 18.39
N THR A 257 -39.34 -21.03 19.03
CA THR A 257 -39.16 -22.48 19.14
C THR A 257 -39.91 -23.12 20.30
N ALA A 258 -40.43 -22.33 21.26
CA ALA A 258 -41.01 -22.88 22.48
C ALA A 258 -42.55 -23.03 22.44
N ASN A 259 -43.31 -22.05 21.92
CA ASN A 259 -44.78 -22.08 21.99
C ASN A 259 -45.45 -21.14 20.97
N GLY A 260 -45.18 -21.32 19.67
CA GLY A 260 -46.02 -20.77 18.60
C GLY A 260 -46.24 -19.25 18.64
N ASN A 261 -45.24 -18.45 18.27
CA ASN A 261 -45.48 -17.01 18.01
C ASN A 261 -44.72 -16.47 16.80
N ARG A 262 -44.74 -17.25 15.71
CA ARG A 262 -44.13 -16.91 14.41
C ARG A 262 -44.65 -15.58 13.85
N ARG A 263 -45.92 -15.24 14.10
CA ARG A 263 -46.53 -13.96 13.68
C ARG A 263 -45.82 -12.77 14.31
N THR A 264 -45.56 -12.83 15.61
CA THR A 264 -44.85 -11.77 16.35
C THR A 264 -43.42 -11.61 15.85
N PHE A 265 -42.70 -12.71 15.61
CA PHE A 265 -41.37 -12.66 15.00
C PHE A 265 -41.40 -12.05 13.59
N ASN A 266 -42.31 -12.48 12.72
CA ASN A 266 -42.44 -11.94 11.37
C ASN A 266 -42.76 -10.44 11.37
N ALA A 267 -43.64 -9.98 12.26
CA ALA A 267 -43.94 -8.56 12.43
C ALA A 267 -42.70 -7.76 12.81
N ARG A 268 -41.98 -8.18 13.86
CA ARG A 268 -40.72 -7.56 14.31
C ARG A 268 -39.64 -7.58 13.23
N ARG A 269 -39.58 -8.65 12.43
CA ARG A 269 -38.62 -8.79 11.32
C ARG A 269 -38.93 -7.78 10.21
N ASN A 270 -40.21 -7.66 9.85
CA ASN A 270 -40.64 -6.73 8.81
C ASN A 270 -40.41 -5.28 9.25
N GLU A 271 -40.73 -4.95 10.50
CA GLU A 271 -40.45 -3.65 11.13
C GLU A 271 -38.96 -3.32 11.09
N TYR A 272 -38.11 -4.23 11.60
CA TYR A 272 -36.65 -4.07 11.57
C TYR A 272 -36.13 -3.87 10.14
N THR A 273 -36.65 -4.63 9.17
CA THR A 273 -36.21 -4.58 7.77
C THR A 273 -36.64 -3.27 7.10
N ALA A 274 -37.85 -2.79 7.36
CA ALA A 274 -38.32 -1.49 6.89
C ALA A 274 -37.47 -0.35 7.45
N LEU A 275 -37.20 -0.38 8.77
CA LEU A 275 -36.35 0.58 9.45
C LEU A 275 -34.90 0.57 8.91
N LEU A 276 -34.36 -0.63 8.63
CA LEU A 276 -33.04 -0.79 8.02
C LEU A 276 -32.98 -0.16 6.62
N LYS A 277 -33.99 -0.40 5.77
CA LYS A 277 -34.06 0.19 4.43
C LYS A 277 -34.16 1.71 4.48
N LYS A 278 -35.03 2.24 5.35
CA LYS A 278 -35.20 3.68 5.57
C LYS A 278 -33.88 4.34 5.97
N ASN A 279 -33.22 3.85 7.02
CA ASN A 279 -31.97 4.43 7.52
C ASN A 279 -30.84 4.37 6.47
N LYS A 280 -30.73 3.28 5.72
CA LYS A 280 -29.75 3.17 4.61
C LYS A 280 -29.98 4.24 3.54
N LEU A 281 -31.23 4.42 3.11
CA LEU A 281 -31.59 5.39 2.08
C LEU A 281 -31.37 6.84 2.54
N GLU A 282 -31.81 7.17 3.77
CA GLU A 282 -31.64 8.51 4.35
C GLU A 282 -30.17 8.87 4.54
N SER A 283 -29.36 7.93 5.05
CA SER A 283 -27.92 8.11 5.18
C SER A 283 -27.24 8.33 3.83
N TRP A 284 -27.63 7.59 2.79
CA TRP A 284 -27.10 7.79 1.44
C TRP A 284 -27.48 9.15 0.86
N ARG A 285 -28.74 9.58 1.01
CA ARG A 285 -29.20 10.90 0.59
C ARG A 285 -28.40 12.02 1.26
N ALA A 286 -28.25 11.95 2.59
CA ALA A 286 -27.48 12.93 3.35
C ALA A 286 -26.00 13.00 2.89
N PHE A 287 -25.39 11.84 2.60
CA PHE A 287 -24.02 11.80 2.05
C PHE A 287 -23.94 12.49 0.68
N CYS A 288 -24.85 12.17 -0.25
CA CYS A 288 -24.87 12.79 -1.57
C CYS A 288 -25.12 14.30 -1.51
N THR A 289 -26.02 14.76 -0.66
CA THR A 289 -26.29 16.19 -0.48
C THR A 289 -25.06 16.93 0.04
N ASN A 290 -24.37 16.39 1.07
CA ASN A 290 -23.22 17.06 1.67
C ASN A 290 -21.97 17.03 0.79
N GLU A 291 -21.66 15.89 0.15
CA GLU A 291 -20.49 15.78 -0.71
C GLU A 291 -20.72 16.35 -2.11
N GLY A 292 -21.97 16.44 -2.59
CA GLY A 292 -22.30 17.02 -3.89
C GLY A 292 -21.97 18.51 -4.00
N ILE A 293 -21.81 19.20 -2.87
CA ILE A 293 -21.36 20.59 -2.80
C ILE A 293 -19.86 20.71 -3.15
N GLN A 294 -19.09 19.63 -3.02
CA GLN A 294 -17.64 19.61 -3.26
C GLN A 294 -17.35 19.05 -4.67
N PRO A 295 -17.01 19.88 -5.67
CA PRO A 295 -16.86 19.42 -7.07
C PRO A 295 -15.84 18.29 -7.24
N TRP A 296 -14.81 18.27 -6.39
CA TRP A 296 -13.73 17.27 -6.38
C TRP A 296 -13.72 16.41 -5.09
N GLY A 297 -14.88 16.34 -4.43
CA GLY A 297 -15.11 15.64 -3.17
C GLY A 297 -15.00 14.11 -3.27
N ARG A 298 -15.39 13.42 -2.20
CA ARG A 298 -15.35 11.95 -2.14
C ARG A 298 -16.33 11.33 -3.12
N LEU A 299 -17.50 11.95 -3.31
CA LEU A 299 -18.52 11.48 -4.25
C LEU A 299 -18.02 11.50 -5.70
N TYR A 300 -17.46 12.63 -6.16
CA TYR A 300 -16.86 12.71 -7.50
C TYR A 300 -15.78 11.67 -7.71
N ARG A 301 -14.87 11.51 -6.74
CA ARG A 301 -13.80 10.50 -6.82
C ARG A 301 -14.32 9.08 -6.88
N TRP A 302 -15.41 8.78 -6.17
CA TRP A 302 -16.06 7.47 -6.24
C TRP A 302 -16.82 7.27 -7.56
N LEU A 303 -17.50 8.29 -8.09
CA LEU A 303 -18.16 8.20 -9.40
C LEU A 303 -17.16 8.01 -10.55
N LYS A 304 -16.03 8.71 -10.52
CA LYS A 304 -14.98 8.61 -11.54
C LYS A 304 -14.24 7.27 -11.50
N ASN A 305 -13.88 6.80 -10.31
CA ASN A 305 -12.98 5.66 -10.14
C ASN A 305 -13.69 4.38 -9.64
N GLY A 306 -14.99 4.44 -9.37
CA GLY A 306 -15.73 3.35 -8.73
C GLY A 306 -15.25 3.03 -7.32
N SER A 307 -15.68 1.86 -6.84
CA SER A 307 -15.17 1.26 -5.61
C SER A 307 -13.79 0.65 -5.87
N LYS A 308 -12.74 1.27 -5.35
CA LYS A 308 -11.39 0.70 -5.40
C LYS A 308 -11.33 -0.59 -4.58
N ARG A 309 -11.02 -1.72 -5.22
CA ARG A 309 -10.70 -2.96 -4.51
C ARG A 309 -9.30 -2.79 -3.89
N GLN A 310 -9.20 -2.89 -2.57
CA GLN A 310 -7.90 -3.06 -1.94
C GLN A 310 -7.49 -4.52 -2.09
N THR A 311 -6.71 -4.83 -3.11
CA THR A 311 -6.06 -6.14 -3.22
C THR A 311 -4.81 -6.12 -2.35
N GLY A 312 -4.71 -7.11 -1.46
CA GLY A 312 -3.45 -7.40 -0.80
C GLY A 312 -2.46 -7.95 -1.83
N ILE A 313 -1.16 -7.86 -1.55
CA ILE A 313 -0.15 -8.46 -2.42
C ILE A 313 -0.17 -9.97 -2.19
N GLY A 314 -0.55 -10.71 -3.23
CA GLY A 314 -0.54 -12.17 -3.26
C GLY A 314 0.85 -12.76 -3.54
N LEU A 315 0.93 -14.08 -3.72
CA LEU A 315 2.15 -14.73 -4.20
C LEU A 315 2.48 -14.26 -5.62
N LEU A 316 3.70 -13.75 -5.82
CA LEU A 316 4.17 -13.19 -7.10
C LEU A 316 4.69 -14.27 -8.04
N MET A 317 4.80 -13.94 -9.33
CA MET A 317 5.42 -14.77 -10.36
C MET A 317 6.90 -14.45 -10.48
N LYS A 318 7.73 -15.48 -10.48
CA LYS A 318 9.16 -15.44 -10.79
C LYS A 318 9.36 -15.27 -12.30
N THR A 319 10.59 -14.95 -12.69
CA THR A 319 10.97 -14.73 -14.10
C THR A 319 10.94 -16.00 -14.94
N ASP A 320 11.04 -17.17 -14.31
CA ASP A 320 10.94 -18.49 -14.96
C ASP A 320 9.49 -18.91 -15.26
N GLY A 321 8.50 -18.07 -14.91
CA GLY A 321 7.08 -18.36 -15.07
C GLY A 321 6.47 -19.18 -13.94
N ASN A 322 7.26 -19.57 -12.92
CA ASN A 322 6.74 -20.24 -11.73
C ASN A 322 6.25 -19.22 -10.70
N ARG A 323 5.31 -19.63 -9.84
CA ARG A 323 4.85 -18.79 -8.73
C ARG A 323 5.80 -18.94 -7.53
N CYS A 324 5.99 -17.86 -6.77
CA CYS A 324 6.65 -17.93 -5.46
C CYS A 324 5.91 -18.90 -4.54
N SER A 325 6.68 -19.72 -3.81
CA SER A 325 6.11 -20.75 -2.92
C SER A 325 5.65 -20.17 -1.60
N THR A 326 6.19 -19.02 -1.19
CA THR A 326 5.87 -18.34 0.07
C THR A 326 5.75 -16.83 -0.13
N ILE A 327 5.11 -16.17 0.85
CA ILE A 327 5.08 -14.72 0.85
C ILE A 327 6.48 -14.13 1.05
N ASP A 328 7.40 -14.80 1.76
CA ASP A 328 8.80 -14.36 1.92
C ASP A 328 9.53 -14.23 0.61
N GLU A 329 9.43 -15.26 -0.23
CA GLU A 329 9.98 -15.23 -1.58
C GLU A 329 9.35 -14.09 -2.39
N SER A 330 8.05 -13.85 -2.21
CA SER A 330 7.35 -12.77 -2.93
C SER A 330 7.80 -11.39 -2.47
N VAL A 331 7.95 -11.15 -1.16
CA VAL A 331 8.44 -9.87 -0.61
C VAL A 331 9.89 -9.65 -1.01
N ASP A 332 10.72 -10.67 -0.96
CA ASP A 332 12.12 -10.60 -1.37
C ASP A 332 12.24 -10.32 -2.87
N LEU A 333 11.51 -11.05 -3.71
CA LEU A 333 11.46 -10.82 -5.16
C LEU A 333 10.98 -9.40 -5.48
N LEU A 334 9.91 -8.93 -4.82
CA LEU A 334 9.36 -7.60 -5.03
C LEU A 334 10.36 -6.52 -4.63
N LEU A 335 10.98 -6.66 -3.45
CA LEU A 335 11.96 -5.70 -2.95
C LEU A 335 13.19 -5.64 -3.86
N ASN A 336 13.73 -6.79 -4.29
CA ASN A 336 14.88 -6.85 -5.18
C ASN A 336 14.57 -6.39 -6.61
N THR A 337 13.32 -6.52 -7.06
CA THR A 337 12.90 -6.02 -8.38
C THR A 337 12.67 -4.51 -8.39
N LEU A 338 12.08 -3.98 -7.32
CA LEU A 338 11.70 -2.56 -7.24
C LEU A 338 12.84 -1.67 -6.72
N ILE A 339 13.72 -2.20 -5.88
CA ILE A 339 14.82 -1.45 -5.28
C ILE A 339 16.14 -2.00 -5.81
N PRO A 340 16.83 -1.23 -6.66
CA PRO A 340 18.14 -1.58 -7.15
C PRO A 340 19.12 -1.84 -6.02
N ASN A 341 19.60 -3.07 -5.98
CA ASN A 341 20.63 -3.50 -5.07
C ASN A 341 21.60 -4.40 -5.83
N ASP A 342 22.88 -4.26 -5.49
CA ASP A 342 23.96 -5.10 -5.97
C ASP A 342 24.81 -5.47 -4.75
N PRO A 343 24.70 -6.71 -4.23
CA PRO A 343 25.44 -7.14 -3.05
C PRO A 343 26.95 -6.99 -3.17
N HIS A 344 27.49 -6.97 -4.40
CA HIS A 344 28.91 -6.84 -4.68
C HIS A 344 29.34 -5.39 -4.94
N HIS A 345 28.40 -4.45 -4.96
CA HIS A 345 28.71 -3.03 -5.14
C HIS A 345 29.52 -2.52 -3.95
N GLN A 346 30.76 -2.13 -4.22
CA GLN A 346 31.61 -1.50 -3.22
C GLN A 346 31.11 -0.09 -2.96
N LEU A 347 31.09 0.30 -1.69
CA LEU A 347 30.82 1.69 -1.34
C LEU A 347 31.90 2.56 -2.00
N PRO A 348 31.52 3.63 -2.70
CA PRO A 348 32.49 4.53 -3.30
C PRO A 348 33.41 5.08 -2.22
N ASN A 349 34.71 5.15 -2.49
CA ASN A 349 35.65 5.81 -1.61
C ASN A 349 35.41 7.31 -1.70
N ILE A 350 34.62 7.84 -0.76
CA ILE A 350 34.37 9.27 -0.64
C ILE A 350 35.65 9.87 -0.07
N GLY A 351 36.45 10.52 -0.92
CA GLY A 351 37.66 11.21 -0.47
C GLY A 351 37.36 12.22 0.63
N ASP A 352 38.38 12.55 1.43
CA ASP A 352 38.23 13.42 2.60
C ASP A 352 37.50 14.74 2.28
N ALA A 353 36.66 15.16 3.23
CA ALA A 353 35.92 16.41 3.13
C ALA A 353 36.89 17.57 2.93
N THR A 354 36.68 18.34 1.86
CA THR A 354 37.44 19.56 1.59
C THR A 354 36.96 20.71 2.46
N VAL A 355 37.63 21.86 2.36
CA VAL A 355 37.16 23.11 2.96
C VAL A 355 35.71 23.37 2.52
N CYS A 356 34.82 23.53 3.50
CA CYS A 356 33.42 23.82 3.27
C CYS A 356 33.27 25.21 2.63
N ASP A 357 32.66 25.27 1.44
CA ASP A 357 32.36 26.50 0.72
C ASP A 357 30.87 26.90 0.81
N LEU A 358 30.07 26.10 1.51
CA LEU A 358 28.64 26.34 1.70
C LEU A 358 28.41 27.32 2.84
N GLN A 359 27.61 28.35 2.56
CA GLN A 359 27.21 29.31 3.59
C GLN A 359 26.21 28.67 4.58
N PRO A 360 26.25 29.04 5.87
CA PRO A 360 25.26 28.58 6.84
C PRO A 360 23.87 29.16 6.53
N LEU A 361 22.83 28.47 6.96
CA LEU A 361 21.44 28.91 6.85
C LEU A 361 20.94 29.45 8.18
N ASP A 362 20.16 30.53 8.13
CA ASP A 362 19.52 31.11 9.30
C ASP A 362 18.24 30.36 9.70
N GLU A 363 17.73 30.67 10.89
CA GLU A 363 16.52 30.03 11.42
C GLU A 363 15.29 30.32 10.56
N ILE A 364 15.17 31.52 9.99
CA ILE A 364 14.01 31.93 9.18
C ILE A 364 13.93 31.08 7.91
N THR A 365 15.06 30.89 7.24
CA THR A 365 15.17 30.08 6.03
C THR A 365 14.83 28.64 6.34
N ILE A 366 15.39 28.07 7.42
CA ILE A 366 15.11 26.69 7.82
C ILE A 366 13.63 26.53 8.21
N LYS A 367 13.05 27.50 8.92
CA LYS A 367 11.61 27.54 9.23
C LYS A 367 10.76 27.47 7.96
N ASN A 368 11.09 28.29 6.96
CA ASN A 368 10.37 28.29 5.68
C ASN A 368 10.44 26.91 5.02
N LEU A 369 11.60 26.25 5.01
CA LEU A 369 11.76 24.89 4.49
C LEU A 369 10.88 23.89 5.25
N VAL A 370 10.84 23.94 6.58
CA VAL A 370 9.98 23.08 7.42
C VAL A 370 8.49 23.28 7.09
N TRP A 371 8.05 24.52 6.85
CA TRP A 371 6.65 24.80 6.53
C TRP A 371 6.22 24.33 5.14
N THR A 372 7.16 24.04 4.24
CA THR A 372 6.83 23.35 2.96
C THR A 372 6.57 21.85 3.13
N ILE A 373 6.98 21.22 4.24
CA ILE A 373 6.74 19.80 4.49
C ILE A 373 5.30 19.61 5.00
N ALA A 374 4.48 18.89 4.23
CA ALA A 374 3.09 18.65 4.60
C ALA A 374 2.96 17.95 5.97
N PRO A 375 2.16 18.49 6.91
CA PRO A 375 2.20 18.08 8.33
C PRO A 375 1.64 16.67 8.59
N ASN A 376 0.76 16.18 7.71
CA ASN A 376 -0.01 14.94 7.91
C ASN A 376 0.37 13.83 6.92
N ARG A 377 1.52 13.93 6.25
CA ARG A 377 2.00 12.85 5.39
C ARG A 377 2.54 11.70 6.23
N ALA A 378 2.58 10.52 5.61
CA ALA A 378 3.14 9.33 6.24
C ALA A 378 4.61 9.58 6.65
N PRO A 379 4.98 9.34 7.92
CA PRO A 379 6.34 9.48 8.39
C PRO A 379 7.20 8.28 7.93
N GLY A 380 8.52 8.40 8.10
CA GLY A 380 9.43 7.27 8.00
C GLY A 380 9.33 6.32 9.20
N LYS A 381 10.33 5.46 9.36
CA LYS A 381 10.37 4.41 10.41
C LYS A 381 10.35 4.97 11.84
N ASP A 382 10.85 6.18 12.05
CA ASP A 382 10.83 6.88 13.35
C ASP A 382 9.42 7.29 13.82
N GLY A 383 8.44 7.31 12.91
CA GLY A 383 7.08 7.75 13.19
C GLY A 383 6.92 9.27 13.37
N ILE A 384 7.99 10.06 13.28
CA ILE A 384 7.97 11.50 13.51
C ILE A 384 7.26 12.19 12.34
N THR A 385 6.19 12.93 12.64
CA THR A 385 5.38 13.62 11.62
C THR A 385 5.76 15.08 11.48
N GLY A 386 5.52 15.68 10.29
CA GLY A 386 5.71 17.12 10.08
C GLY A 386 4.88 17.99 11.04
N ARG A 387 3.74 17.47 11.52
CA ARG A 387 2.95 18.10 12.56
C ARG A 387 3.69 18.22 13.88
N MET A 388 4.35 17.16 14.33
CA MET A 388 5.13 17.16 15.57
C MET A 388 6.25 18.18 15.50
N VAL A 389 6.99 18.22 14.39
CA VAL A 389 8.05 19.21 14.17
C VAL A 389 7.54 20.64 14.28
N ARG A 390 6.38 20.94 13.67
CA ARG A 390 5.77 22.28 13.73
C ARG A 390 5.28 22.67 15.12
N VAL A 391 4.74 21.71 15.89
CA VAL A 391 4.30 21.97 17.27
C VAL A 391 5.50 22.24 18.17
N LEU A 392 6.59 21.50 18.01
CA LEU A 392 7.82 21.66 18.78
C LEU A 392 8.72 22.79 18.30
N TRP A 393 8.41 23.43 17.18
CA TRP A 393 9.27 24.46 16.58
C TRP A 393 9.76 25.53 17.58
N PRO A 394 8.93 26.08 18.50
CA PRO A 394 9.39 27.11 19.45
C PRO A 394 10.63 26.72 20.27
N SER A 395 10.83 25.44 20.53
CA SER A 395 11.92 24.92 21.37
C SER A 395 12.94 24.14 20.55
N LEU A 396 12.46 23.39 19.57
CA LEU A 396 13.28 22.55 18.70
C LEU A 396 14.09 23.34 17.67
N SER A 397 13.70 24.57 17.31
CA SER A 397 14.29 25.30 16.17
C SER A 397 15.80 25.43 16.26
N ARG A 398 16.34 25.84 17.42
CA ARG A 398 17.78 26.01 17.65
C ARG A 398 18.57 24.74 17.30
N ARG A 399 18.12 23.58 17.80
CA ARG A 399 18.80 22.28 17.55
C ARG A 399 18.74 21.87 16.09
N ILE A 400 17.63 22.16 15.40
CA ILE A 400 17.50 21.87 13.97
C ILE A 400 18.44 22.77 13.16
N VAL A 401 18.54 24.05 13.50
CA VAL A 401 19.46 25.00 12.85
C VAL A 401 20.91 24.56 13.02
N GLU A 402 21.31 24.26 14.25
CA GLU A 402 22.65 23.75 14.56
C GLU A 402 22.95 22.45 13.79
N LEU A 403 22.00 21.50 13.77
CA LEU A 403 22.16 20.23 13.06
C LEU A 403 22.30 20.43 11.54
N VAL A 404 21.42 21.21 10.92
CA VAL A 404 21.45 21.45 9.47
C VAL A 404 22.79 22.08 9.06
N ASN A 405 23.24 23.07 9.83
CA ASN A 405 24.53 23.72 9.57
C ASN A 405 25.73 22.80 9.87
N ALA A 406 25.62 21.90 10.85
CA ALA A 406 26.62 20.85 11.07
C ALA A 406 26.69 19.87 9.88
N CYS A 407 25.55 19.41 9.36
CA CYS A 407 25.48 18.56 8.17
C CYS A 407 26.12 19.24 6.94
N LEU A 408 25.82 20.52 6.72
CA LEU A 408 26.41 21.33 5.64
C LEU A 408 27.94 21.40 5.78
N ARG A 409 28.43 21.76 6.97
CA ARG A 409 29.85 21.92 7.25
C ARG A 409 30.63 20.61 7.17
N GLU A 410 30.06 19.51 7.65
CA GLU A 410 30.75 18.21 7.76
C GLU A 410 30.71 17.37 6.48
N ALA A 411 30.00 17.82 5.44
CA ALA A 411 29.71 17.00 4.26
C ALA A 411 29.01 15.66 4.60
N ARG A 412 28.14 15.64 5.63
CA ARG A 412 27.54 14.40 6.17
C ARG A 412 26.03 14.49 6.31
N PHE A 413 25.36 13.40 5.97
CA PHE A 413 23.94 13.17 6.20
C PHE A 413 23.73 12.12 7.31
N PRO A 414 22.83 12.38 8.28
CA PRO A 414 22.71 11.49 9.44
C PRO A 414 22.33 10.04 9.11
N THR A 415 23.10 9.08 9.63
CA THR A 415 22.95 7.65 9.31
C THR A 415 21.58 7.10 9.69
N ILE A 416 21.01 7.53 10.83
CA ILE A 416 19.68 7.12 11.26
C ILE A 416 18.56 7.49 10.27
N TRP A 417 18.82 8.44 9.36
CA TRP A 417 17.85 8.89 8.36
C TRP A 417 18.12 8.31 6.96
N LYS A 418 19.12 7.44 6.81
CA LYS A 418 19.45 6.74 5.56
C LYS A 418 18.61 5.50 5.29
N SER A 419 17.73 5.13 6.22
CA SER A 419 16.81 4.00 6.07
C SER A 419 15.43 4.47 5.60
N ALA A 420 14.90 3.82 4.56
CA ALA A 420 13.57 4.08 4.00
C ALA A 420 12.63 2.89 4.26
N GLU A 421 11.39 3.18 4.69
CA GLU A 421 10.31 2.18 4.66
C GLU A 421 9.63 2.24 3.28
N VAL A 422 9.73 1.17 2.50
CA VAL A 422 9.20 1.08 1.13
C VAL A 422 7.80 0.47 1.16
N VAL A 423 6.84 1.22 0.61
CA VAL A 423 5.46 0.77 0.40
C VAL A 423 5.23 0.59 -1.10
N PRO A 424 5.03 -0.64 -1.59
CA PRO A 424 4.66 -0.87 -2.98
C PRO A 424 3.20 -0.44 -3.22
N ILE A 425 2.98 0.25 -4.34
CA ILE A 425 1.66 0.67 -4.80
C ILE A 425 1.46 0.15 -6.22
N LEU A 426 0.32 -0.49 -6.49
CA LEU A 426 -0.01 -0.97 -7.83
C LEU A 426 -0.19 0.22 -8.79
N LYS A 427 0.47 0.19 -9.95
CA LYS A 427 0.48 1.29 -10.94
C LYS A 427 -0.90 1.57 -11.54
N GLY A 428 -1.78 0.58 -11.59
CA GLY A 428 -3.15 0.67 -12.12
C GLY A 428 -3.94 -0.60 -11.83
N GLU A 429 -5.27 -0.51 -11.81
CA GLU A 429 -6.15 -1.67 -11.53
C GLU A 429 -6.17 -2.69 -12.69
N ASP A 430 -5.79 -2.26 -13.89
CA ASP A 430 -5.62 -3.07 -15.10
C ASP A 430 -4.31 -3.87 -15.12
N ARG A 431 -3.38 -3.59 -14.20
CA ARG A 431 -2.09 -4.26 -14.15
C ARG A 431 -2.19 -5.60 -13.43
N ASN A 432 -1.49 -6.60 -13.94
CA ASN A 432 -1.41 -7.91 -13.31
C ASN A 432 -0.67 -7.82 -11.95
N ALA A 433 -1.41 -7.98 -10.85
CA ALA A 433 -0.90 -7.87 -9.49
C ALA A 433 0.07 -8.99 -9.08
N SER A 434 0.21 -10.06 -9.89
CA SER A 434 1.20 -11.12 -9.65
C SER A 434 2.59 -10.77 -10.17
N LEU A 435 2.75 -9.69 -10.95
CA LEU A 435 4.03 -9.29 -11.50
C LEU A 435 4.69 -8.19 -10.65
N PRO A 436 5.96 -8.35 -10.22
CA PRO A 436 6.65 -7.33 -9.44
C PRO A 436 6.68 -5.94 -10.11
N LYS A 437 6.88 -5.88 -11.45
CA LYS A 437 6.97 -4.62 -12.22
C LYS A 437 5.65 -3.83 -12.32
N SER A 438 4.52 -4.46 -11.96
CA SER A 438 3.20 -3.80 -11.87
C SER A 438 3.11 -2.84 -10.69
N TYR A 439 4.04 -2.92 -9.75
CA TYR A 439 4.11 -2.05 -8.59
C TYR A 439 5.15 -0.94 -8.80
N MET A 440 4.96 0.18 -8.10
CA MET A 440 5.97 1.22 -7.91
C MET A 440 6.32 1.34 -6.42
N PRO A 441 7.61 1.50 -6.06
CA PRO A 441 8.02 1.69 -4.68
C PRO A 441 7.74 3.14 -4.23
N VAL A 442 7.16 3.32 -3.04
CA VAL A 442 7.13 4.63 -2.38
C VAL A 442 7.97 4.57 -1.13
N SER A 443 9.05 5.37 -1.08
CA SER A 443 9.97 5.44 0.04
C SER A 443 9.48 6.45 1.08
N LEU A 444 9.09 5.96 2.25
CA LEU A 444 8.77 6.78 3.41
C LEU A 444 10.06 7.13 4.16
N LEU A 445 10.54 8.36 3.97
CA LEU A 445 11.74 8.87 4.60
C LEU A 445 11.44 9.67 5.88
N PRO A 446 12.35 9.65 6.88
CA PRO A 446 12.25 10.47 8.10
C PRO A 446 12.05 11.95 7.81
N VAL A 447 11.13 12.58 8.54
CA VAL A 447 10.77 13.99 8.31
C VAL A 447 11.94 14.93 8.57
N MET A 448 12.73 14.67 9.62
CA MET A 448 13.90 15.49 9.93
C MET A 448 14.98 15.37 8.84
N GLY A 449 15.18 14.17 8.29
CA GLY A 449 16.06 13.97 7.13
C GLY A 449 15.64 14.82 5.93
N LYS A 450 14.33 14.92 5.65
CA LYS A 450 13.80 15.78 4.56
C LYS A 450 14.08 17.27 4.78
N ILE A 451 14.24 17.73 6.02
CA ILE A 451 14.61 19.12 6.32
C ILE A 451 16.06 19.36 5.87
N VAL A 452 16.96 18.44 6.21
CA VAL A 452 18.37 18.50 5.76
C VAL A 452 18.45 18.40 4.24
N GLU A 453 17.69 17.49 3.61
CA GLU A 453 17.64 17.40 2.14
C GLU A 453 17.17 18.72 1.49
N LYS A 454 16.20 19.42 2.09
CA LYS A 454 15.73 20.73 1.60
C LYS A 454 16.79 21.82 1.72
N ALA A 455 17.53 21.83 2.83
CA ALA A 455 18.65 22.76 3.01
C ALA A 455 19.74 22.52 1.95
N MET A 456 20.06 21.25 1.69
CA MET A 456 21.03 20.90 0.65
C MET A 456 20.52 21.18 -0.76
N TYR A 457 19.24 20.95 -1.03
CA TYR A 457 18.61 21.32 -2.30
C TYR A 457 18.82 22.80 -2.59
N LEU A 458 18.59 23.67 -1.59
CA LEU A 458 18.78 25.11 -1.73
C LEU A 458 20.23 25.44 -2.11
N ARG A 459 21.20 24.90 -1.37
CA ARG A 459 22.63 25.14 -1.64
C ARG A 459 23.12 24.56 -2.97
N LEU A 460 22.61 23.39 -3.36
CA LEU A 460 22.93 22.79 -4.65
C LEU A 460 22.40 23.67 -5.78
N GLN A 461 21.13 24.10 -5.70
CA GLN A 461 20.50 24.95 -6.71
C GLN A 461 21.22 26.30 -6.88
N GLU A 462 21.75 26.88 -5.81
CA GLU A 462 22.58 28.09 -5.87
C GLU A 462 23.86 27.89 -6.69
N GLN A 463 24.52 26.73 -6.57
CA GLN A 463 25.75 26.43 -7.31
C GLN A 463 25.50 26.08 -8.78
N ILE A 464 24.55 25.18 -9.06
CA ILE A 464 24.37 24.65 -10.43
C ILE A 464 23.38 25.46 -11.26
N GLY A 465 22.49 26.22 -10.63
CA GLY A 465 21.39 26.94 -11.28
C GLY A 465 21.81 27.81 -12.46
N PRO A 466 22.88 28.62 -12.35
CA PRO A 466 23.37 29.46 -13.45
C PRO A 466 23.79 28.68 -14.70
N ASN A 467 24.17 27.40 -14.55
CA ASN A 467 24.70 26.56 -15.60
C ASN A 467 23.67 25.62 -16.23
N LEU A 468 22.40 25.65 -15.79
CA LEU A 468 21.35 24.82 -16.37
C LEU A 468 20.87 25.39 -17.72
N SER A 469 20.68 24.54 -18.71
CA SER A 469 20.24 24.88 -20.07
C SER A 469 18.82 25.45 -20.13
N GLY A 470 18.01 25.20 -19.10
CA GLY A 470 16.62 25.59 -19.10
C GLY A 470 15.79 24.82 -20.14
N LYS A 471 16.19 23.61 -20.53
CA LYS A 471 15.40 22.72 -21.42
C LYS A 471 14.63 21.63 -20.67
N GLN A 472 14.83 21.51 -19.35
CA GLN A 472 14.10 20.62 -18.46
C GLN A 472 12.93 21.38 -17.80
N TYR A 473 11.71 20.91 -18.02
CA TYR A 473 10.48 21.48 -17.48
C TYR A 473 9.97 20.71 -16.26
N GLY A 474 10.24 19.41 -16.18
CA GLY A 474 9.85 18.59 -15.04
C GLY A 474 10.75 18.88 -13.85
N PHE A 475 10.14 18.94 -12.67
CA PHE A 475 10.82 19.22 -11.39
C PHE A 475 11.58 20.57 -11.33
N THR A 476 11.37 21.44 -12.31
CA THR A 476 11.96 22.78 -12.35
C THR A 476 10.97 23.78 -11.75
N LYS A 477 11.47 24.64 -10.86
CA LYS A 477 10.64 25.69 -10.22
C LYS A 477 10.05 26.60 -11.31
N GLU A 478 8.77 26.98 -11.13
CA GLU A 478 8.06 27.89 -12.03
C GLU A 478 7.92 27.37 -13.48
N ARG A 479 7.93 26.04 -13.66
CA ARG A 479 7.66 25.39 -14.94
C ARG A 479 6.59 24.32 -14.82
N SER A 480 5.85 24.13 -15.90
CA SER A 480 4.72 23.22 -16.01
C SER A 480 4.73 22.45 -17.32
N THR A 481 3.83 21.47 -17.42
CA THR A 481 3.60 20.73 -18.68
C THR A 481 3.11 21.65 -19.78
N MET A 482 2.36 22.71 -19.44
CA MET A 482 1.85 23.68 -20.43
C MET A 482 2.99 24.50 -21.03
N ASP A 483 3.95 24.94 -20.21
CA ASP A 483 5.11 25.70 -20.68
C ASP A 483 5.95 24.87 -21.67
N ALA A 484 6.11 23.57 -21.39
CA ALA A 484 6.83 22.67 -22.28
C ALA A 484 6.13 22.53 -23.64
N VAL A 485 4.82 22.33 -23.64
CA VAL A 485 4.02 22.21 -24.88
C VAL A 485 4.03 23.52 -25.66
N GLU A 486 3.83 24.65 -24.98
CA GLU A 486 3.82 25.97 -25.61
C GLU A 486 5.17 26.32 -26.24
N ASN A 487 6.28 26.02 -25.57
CA ASN A 487 7.62 26.22 -26.12
C ASN A 487 7.84 25.40 -27.41
N LEU A 488 7.38 24.14 -27.42
CA LEU A 488 7.49 23.28 -28.58
C LEU A 488 6.67 23.80 -29.77
N LEU A 489 5.42 24.21 -29.52
CA LEU A 489 4.55 24.77 -30.54
C LEU A 489 5.12 26.08 -31.10
N LYS A 490 5.59 26.98 -30.23
CA LYS A 490 6.25 28.22 -30.66
C LYS A 490 7.48 27.97 -31.51
N TRP A 491 8.33 27.01 -31.13
CA TRP A 491 9.49 26.64 -31.93
C TRP A 491 9.05 26.16 -33.31
N SER A 492 8.03 25.29 -33.39
CA SER A 492 7.46 24.79 -34.63
C SER A 492 6.88 25.90 -35.52
N ASP A 493 6.12 26.83 -34.95
CA ASP A 493 5.47 27.92 -35.69
C ASP A 493 6.48 28.92 -36.29
N LEU A 494 7.69 28.99 -35.71
CA LEU A 494 8.78 29.86 -36.17
C LEU A 494 9.66 29.20 -37.24
N ARG A 495 9.42 27.94 -37.61
CA ARG A 495 10.23 27.22 -38.61
C ARG A 495 9.79 27.59 -40.03
N PRO A 496 10.73 27.96 -40.93
CA PRO A 496 10.40 28.14 -42.34
C PRO A 496 10.11 26.83 -43.06
N GLU A 497 10.60 25.70 -42.54
CA GLU A 497 10.43 24.39 -43.16
C GLU A 497 8.97 23.93 -43.12
N LYS A 498 8.56 23.17 -44.14
CA LYS A 498 7.16 22.75 -44.33
C LYS A 498 6.66 21.69 -43.33
N TYR A 499 7.56 20.89 -42.75
CA TYR A 499 7.18 19.78 -41.87
C TYR A 499 7.99 19.80 -40.58
N VAL A 500 7.33 19.48 -39.46
CA VAL A 500 7.97 19.25 -38.17
C VAL A 500 7.62 17.85 -37.68
N VAL A 501 8.63 17.15 -37.19
CA VAL A 501 8.54 15.80 -36.62
C VAL A 501 8.99 15.85 -35.19
N THR A 502 8.19 15.31 -34.27
CA THR A 502 8.60 15.13 -32.89
C THR A 502 8.76 13.66 -32.57
N VAL A 503 9.95 13.29 -32.11
CA VAL A 503 10.27 11.98 -31.56
C VAL A 503 10.19 12.07 -30.04
N PHE A 504 9.30 11.25 -29.45
CA PHE A 504 9.18 11.11 -28.01
C PHE A 504 10.00 9.89 -27.54
N LEU A 505 10.88 10.10 -26.57
CA LEU A 505 11.69 9.06 -25.95
C LEU A 505 11.30 8.96 -24.47
N ASP A 506 11.09 7.72 -24.01
CA ASP A 506 10.79 7.41 -22.61
C ASP A 506 11.94 6.58 -22.01
N ILE A 507 12.44 7.00 -20.84
CA ILE A 507 13.52 6.32 -20.14
C ILE A 507 12.94 5.42 -19.06
N THR A 508 13.19 4.11 -19.17
CA THR A 508 12.72 3.17 -18.15
C THR A 508 13.52 3.28 -16.84
N GLY A 509 12.84 3.46 -15.71
CA GLY A 509 13.42 3.27 -14.37
C GLY A 509 14.40 4.38 -13.96
N VAL A 510 14.01 5.62 -14.20
CA VAL A 510 14.84 6.83 -14.07
C VAL A 510 15.44 7.04 -12.68
N PHE A 511 14.61 7.08 -11.64
CA PHE A 511 15.11 7.29 -10.26
C PHE A 511 15.87 6.09 -9.72
N ASP A 512 15.65 4.91 -10.28
CA ASP A 512 16.23 3.65 -9.83
C ASP A 512 17.64 3.45 -10.42
N ASN A 513 17.92 4.00 -11.61
CA ASN A 513 19.16 3.68 -12.34
C ASN A 513 20.24 4.77 -12.28
N LEU A 514 20.06 5.82 -11.48
CA LEU A 514 21.07 6.86 -11.33
C LEU A 514 22.38 6.29 -10.74
N ALA A 515 23.45 6.31 -11.53
CA ALA A 515 24.76 5.80 -11.14
C ALA A 515 25.61 6.93 -10.52
N LEU A 516 26.14 6.70 -9.32
CA LEU A 516 26.91 7.73 -8.60
C LEU A 516 28.11 8.26 -9.41
N PRO A 517 28.94 7.43 -10.07
CA PRO A 517 30.08 7.96 -10.84
C PRO A 517 29.67 8.93 -11.96
N ALA A 518 28.58 8.63 -12.68
CA ALA A 518 28.05 9.50 -13.72
C ALA A 518 27.53 10.82 -13.12
N LEU A 519 26.72 10.74 -12.06
CA LEU A 519 26.21 11.92 -11.36
C LEU A 519 27.34 12.83 -10.85
N GLN A 520 28.44 12.24 -10.35
CA GLN A 520 29.58 13.02 -9.87
C GLN A 520 30.29 13.80 -10.97
N LEU A 521 30.36 13.25 -12.18
CA LEU A 521 30.87 13.94 -13.37
C LEU A 521 29.89 15.03 -13.82
N ASP A 522 28.60 14.74 -13.87
CA ASP A 522 27.56 15.70 -14.28
C ASP A 522 27.52 16.91 -13.33
N LEU A 523 27.59 16.67 -12.01
CA LEU A 523 27.69 17.72 -11.01
C LEU A 523 28.95 18.59 -11.23
N GLN A 524 30.08 17.96 -11.54
CA GLN A 524 31.32 18.68 -11.81
C GLN A 524 31.21 19.54 -13.08
N ASN A 525 30.57 19.04 -14.13
CA ASN A 525 30.32 19.79 -15.38
C ASN A 525 29.33 20.95 -15.21
N LEU A 526 28.61 21.01 -14.09
CA LEU A 526 27.74 22.13 -13.70
C LEU A 526 28.38 23.04 -12.65
N ASP A 527 29.69 22.91 -12.42
CA ASP A 527 30.48 23.67 -11.45
C ASP A 527 30.07 23.45 -9.99
N ALA A 528 29.44 22.32 -9.65
CA ALA A 528 29.21 21.97 -8.26
C ALA A 528 30.54 21.76 -7.53
N SER A 529 30.68 22.38 -6.35
CA SER A 529 31.92 22.33 -5.60
C SER A 529 32.29 20.91 -5.19
N ARG A 530 33.57 20.66 -4.93
CA ARG A 530 34.02 19.35 -4.43
C ARG A 530 33.31 19.00 -3.12
N HIS A 531 33.07 19.98 -2.25
CA HIS A 531 32.37 19.78 -0.98
C HIS A 531 30.90 19.37 -1.18
N MET A 532 30.17 20.06 -2.07
CA MET A 532 28.80 19.70 -2.44
C MET A 532 28.72 18.28 -3.01
N ARG A 533 29.65 17.94 -3.90
CA ARG A 533 29.76 16.61 -4.50
C ARG A 533 30.05 15.51 -3.48
N SER A 534 30.95 15.75 -2.53
CA SER A 534 31.22 14.85 -1.40
C SER A 534 29.98 14.66 -0.52
N TRP A 535 29.24 15.73 -0.22
CA TRP A 535 27.99 15.63 0.54
C TRP A 535 26.96 14.76 -0.18
N ILE A 536 26.77 14.95 -1.50
CA ILE A 536 25.83 14.14 -2.29
C ILE A 536 26.24 12.66 -2.34
N ALA A 537 27.54 12.39 -2.48
CA ALA A 537 28.06 11.02 -2.40
C ALA A 537 27.79 10.40 -1.02
N GLU A 538 28.01 11.16 0.06
CA GLU A 538 27.72 10.73 1.42
C GLU A 538 26.22 10.42 1.58
N TYR A 539 25.34 11.32 1.14
CA TYR A 539 23.88 11.16 1.23
C TYR A 539 23.33 9.91 0.51
N LEU A 540 23.90 9.57 -0.66
CA LEU A 540 23.50 8.40 -1.45
C LEU A 540 24.11 7.09 -0.93
N SER A 541 25.25 7.17 -0.22
CA SER A 541 25.95 6.01 0.33
C SER A 541 25.32 5.46 1.62
N GLY A 542 25.44 4.14 1.83
CA GLY A 542 25.04 3.48 3.08
C GLY A 542 23.53 3.47 3.33
N ARG A 543 22.71 3.62 2.29
CA ARG A 543 21.26 3.63 2.39
C ARG A 543 20.67 2.22 2.43
N THR A 544 19.55 2.08 3.14
CA THR A 544 18.80 0.82 3.22
C THR A 544 17.33 1.04 2.90
N ALA A 545 16.69 0.02 2.36
CA ALA A 545 15.27 -0.01 2.06
C ALA A 545 14.65 -1.23 2.75
N THR A 546 13.65 -1.01 3.59
CA THR A 546 12.91 -2.04 4.30
C THR A 546 11.48 -2.12 3.74
N MET A 547 11.00 -3.32 3.44
CA MET A 547 9.63 -3.55 2.99
C MET A 547 8.93 -4.55 3.91
N THR A 548 7.73 -4.17 4.37
CA THR A 548 6.91 -5.02 5.26
C THR A 548 5.57 -5.34 4.59
N ILE A 549 5.32 -6.59 4.20
CA ILE A 549 4.06 -7.04 3.55
C ILE A 549 3.58 -8.33 4.22
N GLY A 550 2.28 -8.40 4.53
CA GLY A 550 1.68 -9.64 5.04
C GLY A 550 2.25 -10.14 6.37
N GLY A 551 2.98 -9.32 7.14
CA GLY A 551 3.68 -9.78 8.35
C GLY A 551 5.14 -10.20 8.11
N VAL A 552 5.64 -10.06 6.88
CA VAL A 552 7.03 -10.35 6.51
C VAL A 552 7.80 -9.06 6.30
N MET A 553 8.99 -8.96 6.89
CA MET A 553 9.90 -7.83 6.75
C MET A 553 11.19 -8.28 6.06
N LYS A 554 11.58 -7.57 4.98
CA LYS A 554 12.88 -7.75 4.30
C LYS A 554 13.57 -6.40 4.18
N THR A 555 14.90 -6.41 4.21
CA THR A 555 15.73 -5.19 4.08
C THR A 555 16.86 -5.44 3.11
N VAL A 556 17.08 -4.49 2.20
CA VAL A 556 18.18 -4.49 1.24
C VAL A 556 19.02 -3.22 1.37
N ARG A 557 20.27 -3.29 0.92
CA ARG A 557 21.12 -2.11 0.72
C ARG A 557 20.78 -1.48 -0.63
N VAL A 558 20.62 -0.17 -0.67
CA VAL A 558 20.40 0.57 -1.92
C VAL A 558 21.76 0.92 -2.50
N THR A 559 22.03 0.51 -3.73
CA THR A 559 23.36 0.66 -4.36
C THR A 559 23.40 1.65 -5.50
N LYS A 560 22.24 1.92 -6.12
CA LYS A 560 22.08 2.95 -7.15
C LYS A 560 20.69 3.58 -7.04
N GLY A 561 20.54 4.71 -7.71
CA GLY A 561 19.29 5.45 -7.71
C GLY A 561 19.10 6.35 -6.50
N CYS A 562 18.00 7.08 -6.51
CA CYS A 562 17.53 7.92 -5.42
C CYS A 562 16.22 7.35 -4.88
N PRO A 563 15.97 7.40 -3.55
CA PRO A 563 14.70 6.94 -3.01
C PRO A 563 13.51 7.71 -3.61
N GLN A 564 12.52 6.98 -4.14
CA GLN A 564 11.30 7.57 -4.70
C GLN A 564 10.45 8.21 -3.59
N GLY A 565 10.49 9.54 -3.50
CA GLY A 565 9.91 10.32 -2.39
C GLY A 565 10.92 11.13 -1.58
N SER A 566 12.21 11.09 -1.97
CA SER A 566 13.24 12.04 -1.55
C SER A 566 12.98 13.44 -2.12
N ILE A 567 13.53 14.46 -1.44
CA ILE A 567 13.50 15.85 -1.88
C ILE A 567 14.59 16.08 -2.93
N LEU A 568 15.76 15.44 -2.76
CA LEU A 568 16.89 15.60 -3.67
C LEU A 568 16.79 14.79 -4.96
N GLY A 569 16.07 13.67 -4.98
CA GLY A 569 15.96 12.81 -6.16
C GLY A 569 15.63 13.57 -7.46
N PRO A 570 14.60 14.43 -7.48
CA PRO A 570 14.24 15.22 -8.66
C PRO A 570 15.36 16.13 -9.20
N ILE A 571 16.07 16.87 -8.35
CA ILE A 571 17.16 17.75 -8.81
C ILE A 571 18.37 16.96 -9.29
N LEU A 572 18.69 15.84 -8.62
CA LEU A 572 19.79 14.96 -9.04
C LEU A 572 19.48 14.32 -10.39
N TRP A 573 18.22 14.01 -10.67
CA TRP A 573 17.80 13.61 -12.01
C TRP A 573 18.00 14.72 -13.05
N ASN A 574 17.56 15.94 -12.73
CA ASN A 574 17.75 17.08 -13.63
C ASN A 574 19.23 17.31 -13.95
N VAL A 575 20.13 17.14 -12.98
CA VAL A 575 21.59 17.19 -13.18
C VAL A 575 22.04 16.16 -14.20
N THR A 576 21.63 14.90 -14.06
CA THR A 576 22.04 13.84 -15.00
C THR A 576 21.47 14.05 -16.41
N MET A 577 20.23 14.53 -16.51
CA MET A 577 19.62 14.87 -17.80
C MET A 577 20.29 16.05 -18.49
N GLU A 578 20.94 16.93 -17.74
CA GLU A 578 21.51 18.16 -18.26
C GLU A 578 22.60 17.91 -19.31
N ALA A 579 23.38 16.84 -19.16
CA ALA A 579 24.38 16.44 -20.15
C ALA A 579 23.75 16.17 -21.53
N LEU A 580 22.61 15.47 -21.56
CA LEU A 580 21.86 15.23 -22.79
C LEU A 580 21.25 16.52 -23.34
N LEU A 581 20.62 17.33 -22.48
CA LEU A 581 19.93 18.56 -22.89
C LEU A 581 20.86 19.66 -23.40
N LYS A 582 22.13 19.67 -22.96
CA LYS A 582 23.18 20.54 -23.48
C LYS A 582 23.77 20.09 -24.81
N THR A 583 23.36 18.94 -25.34
CA THR A 583 23.81 18.49 -26.66
C THR A 583 23.48 19.56 -27.70
N ILE A 584 24.50 19.94 -28.47
CA ILE A 584 24.38 20.96 -29.51
C ILE A 584 23.79 20.28 -30.75
N PHE A 585 22.64 20.77 -31.18
CA PHE A 585 21.96 20.33 -32.38
C PHE A 585 21.94 21.46 -33.43
N PRO A 586 21.79 21.13 -34.73
CA PRO A 586 21.52 22.13 -35.77
C PRO A 586 20.25 22.94 -35.46
N GLU A 587 20.13 24.15 -36.03
CA GLU A 587 19.01 25.06 -35.73
C GLU A 587 17.62 24.47 -36.02
N PHE A 588 17.52 23.61 -37.03
CA PHE A 588 16.30 22.88 -37.40
C PHE A 588 15.97 21.72 -36.45
N VAL A 589 16.72 21.53 -35.35
CA VAL A 589 16.47 20.51 -34.34
C VAL A 589 16.43 21.14 -32.95
N THR A 590 15.40 20.80 -32.17
CA THR A 590 15.29 21.19 -30.75
C THR A 590 15.08 19.99 -29.85
N ILE A 591 15.53 20.11 -28.61
CA ILE A 591 15.33 19.12 -27.56
C ILE A 591 14.79 19.80 -26.31
N GLN A 592 13.81 19.18 -25.69
CA GLN A 592 13.33 19.53 -24.36
C GLN A 592 12.87 18.27 -23.62
N ALA A 593 12.76 18.35 -22.30
CA ALA A 593 12.28 17.24 -21.49
C ALA A 593 11.30 17.71 -20.41
N TYR A 594 10.41 16.81 -20.01
CA TYR A 594 9.62 16.92 -18.79
C TYR A 594 9.90 15.69 -17.93
N ALA A 595 10.73 15.86 -16.89
CA ALA A 595 11.26 14.76 -16.09
C ALA A 595 12.03 13.78 -16.99
N ASP A 596 11.49 12.59 -17.20
CA ASP A 596 12.01 11.50 -18.02
C ASP A 596 11.46 11.47 -19.45
N ASP A 597 10.37 12.17 -19.72
CA ASP A 597 9.80 12.30 -21.07
C ASP A 597 10.62 13.29 -21.90
N ILE A 598 11.28 12.81 -22.95
CA ILE A 598 12.11 13.64 -23.84
C ILE A 598 11.38 13.85 -25.16
N ALA A 599 11.35 15.08 -25.64
CA ALA A 599 10.86 15.44 -26.96
C ALA A 599 12.01 16.02 -27.80
N ILE A 600 12.34 15.35 -28.89
CA ILE A 600 13.27 15.85 -29.91
C ILE A 600 12.46 16.21 -31.15
N SER A 601 12.52 17.46 -31.58
CA SER A 601 11.77 17.92 -32.75
C SER A 601 12.69 18.36 -33.87
N ILE A 602 12.34 18.00 -35.10
CA ILE A 602 13.15 18.16 -36.30
C ILE A 602 12.27 18.81 -37.36
N ALA A 603 12.73 19.93 -37.92
CA ALA A 603 12.10 20.63 -39.03
C ALA A 603 12.74 20.19 -40.36
N ALA A 604 11.93 19.98 -41.39
CA ALA A 604 12.39 19.48 -42.69
C ALA A 604 11.51 19.96 -43.86
N GLU A 605 12.15 20.20 -45.01
CA GLU A 605 11.48 20.69 -46.22
C GLU A 605 10.65 19.62 -46.95
N THR A 606 11.04 18.36 -46.85
CA THR A 606 10.39 17.26 -47.58
C THR A 606 10.07 16.08 -46.69
N ARG A 607 9.01 15.35 -47.04
CA ARG A 607 8.66 14.07 -46.40
C ARG A 607 9.61 12.93 -46.79
N ALA A 608 10.54 13.11 -47.72
CA ALA A 608 11.37 12.00 -48.21
C ALA A 608 12.33 11.42 -47.13
N TRP A 609 12.66 12.22 -46.11
CA TRP A 609 13.48 11.79 -44.97
C TRP A 609 12.85 10.66 -44.14
N TYR A 610 11.53 10.45 -44.19
CA TYR A 610 10.85 9.41 -43.41
C TYR A 610 11.17 7.97 -43.88
N ASN A 611 11.56 7.77 -45.13
CA ASN A 611 11.69 6.42 -45.71
C ASN A 611 13.01 5.71 -45.38
N VAL A 612 13.91 6.31 -44.59
CA VAL A 612 15.19 5.70 -44.23
C VAL A 612 15.12 4.83 -42.97
N GLN A 613 14.04 4.92 -42.17
CA GLN A 613 13.93 4.18 -40.89
C GLN A 613 12.95 3.00 -40.85
N SER A 614 12.27 2.66 -41.96
CA SER A 614 11.45 1.43 -42.00
C SER A 614 12.24 0.16 -42.37
N ARG A 615 13.58 0.23 -42.35
CA ARG A 615 14.50 -0.89 -42.56
C ARG A 615 15.61 -0.87 -41.51
N HIS A 616 15.29 -1.13 -40.25
CA HIS A 616 16.21 -1.78 -39.31
C HIS A 616 15.42 -2.47 -38.20
#